data_AF-A0A850M736-F1
#
_entry.id   AF-A0A850M736-F1
#
_cell.length_a   1.000
_cell.length_b   1.000
_cell.length_c   1.000
_cell.angle_alpha   90.00
_cell.angle_beta   90.00
_cell.angle_gamma   90.00
#
_symmetry.space_group_name_H-M   'P 1'
#
loop_
_entity.id
_entity.type
_entity.pdbx_description
1 polymer ?
#
loop_
_entity_poly.entity_id
_entity_poly.type
_entity_poly.pdbx_seq_one_letter_code
_entity_poly.pdbx_strand_id
1 'polypeptide(L)'
;MPQDISKDPRVLMVEHALKQLRDLTVNKKYKLPASKEKTLEAINRLNSSIKTIKFSYISPVELVGDRTVTEFNLMADQFWDAILKNQKEIEKNSFIAATLRFIFNILKGFRDRLILGNVASIDMAIDIIAVRVISVTKGGNLNACRVGDGKKVLNIITNLMDVKKDLVLPAAILPPREFGSEISEAMFCSGQDLPDMHERVGERILNLPEAELKEVNNHIMNLLKDI
;
A
#
# COMPACT_ATOMS: atom_id res chain seq x y z
N MET A 1 18.52 14.11 -15.85
CA MET A 1 17.29 14.77 -16.35
C MET A 1 16.26 14.70 -15.24
N PRO A 2 15.44 15.73 -15.01
CA PRO A 2 14.32 15.63 -14.08
C PRO A 2 13.45 14.45 -14.52
N GLN A 3 13.16 13.52 -13.62
CA GLN A 3 12.26 12.41 -13.91
C GLN A 3 10.89 13.00 -14.26
N ASP A 4 10.31 12.54 -15.37
CA ASP A 4 8.94 12.89 -15.74
C ASP A 4 8.00 12.33 -14.66
N ILE A 5 7.56 13.21 -13.76
CA ILE A 5 6.67 12.89 -12.64
C ILE A 5 5.38 12.24 -13.12
N SER A 6 4.99 12.46 -14.38
CA SER A 6 3.80 11.85 -14.97
C SER A 6 3.88 10.34 -15.14
N LYS A 7 5.11 9.79 -15.13
CA LYS A 7 5.40 8.36 -15.22
C LYS A 7 5.97 7.78 -13.94
N ASP A 8 6.01 8.57 -12.86
CA ASP A 8 6.54 8.12 -11.58
C ASP A 8 5.62 7.03 -10.98
N PRO A 9 6.13 5.82 -10.71
CA PRO A 9 5.33 4.72 -10.14
C PRO A 9 4.59 5.10 -8.85
N ARG A 10 5.15 6.02 -8.04
CA ARG A 10 4.52 6.51 -6.80
C ARG A 10 3.25 7.30 -7.10
N VAL A 11 3.26 8.12 -8.16
CA VAL A 11 2.09 8.89 -8.60
C VAL A 11 1.05 7.97 -9.24
N LEU A 12 1.49 7.07 -10.12
CA LEU A 12 0.60 6.10 -10.79
C LEU A 12 -0.09 5.17 -9.78
N MET A 13 0.59 4.76 -8.72
CA MET A 13 0.00 3.93 -7.67
C MET A 13 -1.06 4.69 -6.87
N VAL A 14 -0.90 6.00 -6.66
CA VAL A 14 -1.95 6.84 -6.06
C VAL A 14 -3.17 6.93 -6.98
N GLU A 15 -2.98 7.13 -8.29
CA GLU A 15 -4.08 7.10 -9.26
C GLU A 15 -4.82 5.75 -9.23
N HIS A 16 -4.08 4.65 -9.16
CA HIS A 16 -4.63 3.31 -8.99
C HIS A 16 -5.46 3.17 -7.71
N ALA A 17 -4.94 3.62 -6.57
CA ALA A 17 -5.64 3.57 -5.29
C ALA A 17 -6.92 4.43 -5.30
N LEU A 18 -6.90 5.62 -5.92
CA LEU A 18 -8.07 6.48 -6.06
C LEU A 18 -9.13 5.88 -6.99
N LYS A 19 -8.72 5.20 -8.08
CA LYS A 19 -9.62 4.45 -8.96
C LYS A 19 -10.32 3.33 -8.17
N GLN A 20 -9.56 2.52 -7.43
CA GLN A 20 -10.16 1.49 -6.56
C GLN A 20 -11.12 2.08 -5.53
N LEU A 21 -10.75 3.17 -4.86
CA LEU A 21 -11.60 3.81 -3.85
C LEU A 21 -12.92 4.31 -4.45
N ARG A 22 -12.85 4.87 -5.66
CA ARG A 22 -14.04 5.26 -6.42
C ARG A 22 -14.93 4.06 -6.72
N ASP A 23 -14.36 2.95 -7.19
CA ASP A 23 -15.12 1.75 -7.54
C ASP A 23 -15.81 1.13 -6.31
N LEU A 24 -15.13 1.08 -5.16
CA LEU A 24 -15.74 0.64 -3.90
C LEU A 24 -16.93 1.54 -3.50
N THR A 25 -16.77 2.86 -3.70
CA THR A 25 -17.79 3.87 -3.37
C THR A 25 -18.99 3.81 -4.30
N VAL A 26 -18.77 3.66 -5.61
CA VAL A 26 -19.85 3.57 -6.61
C VAL A 26 -20.70 2.33 -6.40
N ASN A 27 -20.04 1.19 -6.17
CA ASN A 27 -20.67 -0.10 -5.96
C ASN A 27 -21.24 -0.29 -4.54
N LYS A 28 -21.19 0.75 -3.68
CA LYS A 28 -21.66 0.72 -2.28
C LYS A 28 -21.17 -0.49 -1.50
N LYS A 29 -19.92 -0.91 -1.73
CA LYS A 29 -19.37 -2.11 -1.10
C LYS A 29 -19.20 -1.94 0.41
N TYR A 30 -19.17 -0.71 0.91
CA TYR A 30 -18.94 -0.41 2.33
C TYR A 30 -19.73 0.81 2.81
N LYS A 31 -19.78 1.00 4.14
CA LYS A 31 -20.42 2.15 4.75
C LYS A 31 -19.58 3.41 4.53
N LEU A 32 -20.13 4.33 3.75
CA LEU A 32 -19.47 5.59 3.38
C LEU A 32 -19.35 6.54 4.59
N PRO A 33 -18.30 7.39 4.64
CA PRO A 33 -18.18 8.38 5.71
C PRO A 33 -19.27 9.47 5.68
N ALA A 34 -19.77 9.76 4.47
CA ALA A 34 -20.80 10.76 4.20
C ALA A 34 -21.75 10.23 3.11
N SER A 35 -22.58 11.10 2.52
CA SER A 35 -23.35 10.72 1.34
C SER A 35 -22.43 10.27 0.19
N LYS A 36 -22.97 9.48 -0.74
CA LYS A 36 -22.23 9.00 -1.91
C LYS A 36 -21.67 10.17 -2.72
N GLU A 37 -22.46 11.21 -2.89
CA GLU A 37 -22.10 12.42 -3.63
C GLU A 37 -20.92 13.14 -2.98
N LYS A 38 -20.99 13.39 -1.66
CA LYS A 38 -19.91 14.02 -0.89
C LYS A 38 -18.63 13.19 -0.89
N THR A 39 -18.76 11.87 -0.81
CA THR A 39 -17.61 10.96 -0.85
C THR A 39 -16.94 11.00 -2.24
N LEU A 40 -17.72 10.97 -3.31
CA LEU A 40 -17.21 11.09 -4.68
C LEU A 40 -16.59 12.46 -4.95
N GLU A 41 -17.14 13.53 -4.37
CA GLU A 41 -16.55 14.87 -4.44
C GLU A 41 -15.16 14.89 -3.78
N ALA A 42 -15.01 14.32 -2.58
CA ALA A 42 -13.70 14.20 -1.92
C ALA A 42 -12.69 13.40 -2.78
N ILE A 43 -13.11 12.28 -3.37
CA ILE A 43 -12.28 11.48 -4.28
C ILE A 43 -11.89 12.29 -5.53
N ASN A 44 -12.82 13.09 -6.09
CA ASN A 44 -12.52 13.95 -7.24
C ASN A 44 -11.51 15.04 -6.88
N ARG A 45 -11.59 15.64 -5.68
CA ARG A 45 -10.61 16.63 -5.21
C ARG A 45 -9.22 16.04 -5.06
N LEU A 46 -9.10 14.84 -4.46
CA LEU A 46 -7.83 14.10 -4.40
C LEU A 46 -7.26 13.81 -5.80
N ASN A 47 -8.10 13.37 -6.75
CA ASN A 47 -7.69 13.14 -8.13
C ASN A 47 -7.21 14.43 -8.82
N SER A 48 -7.88 15.56 -8.57
CA SER A 48 -7.46 16.85 -9.12
C SER A 48 -6.08 17.27 -8.60
N SER A 49 -5.82 17.11 -7.30
CA SER A 49 -4.49 17.36 -6.73
C SER A 49 -3.41 16.50 -7.39
N ILE A 50 -3.70 15.22 -7.64
CA ILE A 50 -2.75 14.31 -8.30
C ILE A 50 -2.52 14.70 -9.75
N LYS A 51 -3.54 15.14 -10.49
CA LYS A 51 -3.36 15.70 -11.84
C LYS A 51 -2.48 16.94 -11.82
N THR A 52 -2.70 17.86 -10.88
CA THR A 52 -1.85 19.05 -10.71
C THR A 52 -0.39 18.66 -10.47
N ILE A 53 -0.14 17.68 -9.60
CA ILE A 53 1.21 17.17 -9.32
C ILE A 53 1.82 16.54 -10.58
N LYS A 54 1.06 15.69 -11.28
CA LYS A 54 1.46 14.97 -12.49
C LYS A 54 1.92 15.90 -13.63
N PHE A 55 1.28 17.05 -13.76
CA PHE A 55 1.55 18.04 -14.81
C PHE A 55 2.34 19.27 -14.31
N SER A 56 2.89 19.20 -13.09
CA SER A 56 3.67 20.30 -12.51
C SER A 56 5.09 20.40 -13.10
N TYR A 57 5.62 19.29 -13.64
CA TYR A 57 7.01 19.13 -14.04
C TYR A 57 8.04 19.40 -12.91
N ILE A 58 7.58 19.39 -11.65
CA ILE A 58 8.41 19.54 -10.46
C ILE A 58 9.01 18.18 -10.10
N SER A 59 10.25 18.17 -9.61
CA SER A 59 10.90 16.93 -9.19
C SER A 59 10.25 16.34 -7.93
N PRO A 60 10.30 15.01 -7.71
CA PRO A 60 9.75 14.37 -6.51
C PRO A 60 10.20 15.00 -5.19
N VAL A 61 11.47 15.38 -5.07
CA VAL A 61 12.02 15.98 -3.83
C VAL A 61 11.44 17.37 -3.58
N GLU A 62 11.31 18.19 -4.60
CA GLU A 62 10.73 19.53 -4.49
C GLU A 62 9.22 19.47 -4.15
N LEU A 63 8.52 18.46 -4.67
CA LEU A 63 7.11 18.21 -4.38
C LEU A 63 6.83 17.91 -2.90
N VAL A 64 7.82 17.44 -2.12
CA VAL A 64 7.65 17.17 -0.68
C VAL A 64 7.25 18.42 0.11
N GLY A 65 7.74 19.59 -0.31
CA GLY A 65 7.42 20.89 0.27
C GLY A 65 6.29 21.63 -0.44
N ASP A 66 5.76 21.07 -1.54
CA ASP A 66 4.72 21.72 -2.31
C ASP A 66 3.39 21.75 -1.55
N ARG A 67 2.67 22.87 -1.70
CA ARG A 67 1.38 23.07 -1.06
C ARG A 67 0.36 22.02 -1.49
N THR A 68 0.36 21.61 -2.76
CA THR A 68 -0.57 20.62 -3.32
C THR A 68 -0.38 19.26 -2.67
N VAL A 69 0.86 18.83 -2.46
CA VAL A 69 1.16 17.56 -1.76
C VAL A 69 0.76 17.62 -0.29
N THR A 70 1.02 18.75 0.36
CA THR A 70 0.62 18.97 1.76
C THR A 70 -0.90 18.91 1.93
N GLU A 71 -1.65 19.62 1.08
CA GLU A 71 -3.10 19.61 1.08
C GLU A 71 -3.67 18.23 0.71
N PHE A 72 -3.04 17.53 -0.25
CA PHE A 72 -3.42 16.16 -0.61
C PHE A 72 -3.30 15.21 0.58
N ASN A 73 -2.17 15.22 1.28
CA ASN A 73 -1.94 14.38 2.45
C ASN A 73 -2.96 14.67 3.56
N LEU A 74 -3.22 15.96 3.85
CA LEU A 74 -4.22 16.36 4.85
C LEU A 74 -5.63 15.85 4.48
N MET A 75 -6.02 15.96 3.21
CA MET A 75 -7.30 15.43 2.74
C MET A 75 -7.37 13.90 2.87
N ALA A 76 -6.29 13.20 2.57
CA ALA A 76 -6.21 11.74 2.71
C ALA A 76 -6.34 11.30 4.19
N ASP A 77 -5.69 12.01 5.11
CA ASP A 77 -5.78 11.77 6.55
C ASP A 77 -7.21 12.00 7.07
N GLN A 78 -7.80 13.15 6.75
CA GLN A 78 -9.17 13.49 7.18
C GLN A 78 -10.19 12.47 6.66
N PHE A 79 -10.01 11.99 5.43
CA PHE A 79 -10.88 10.97 4.85
C PHE A 79 -10.69 9.63 5.59
N TRP A 80 -9.45 9.22 5.87
CA TRP A 80 -9.20 8.02 6.66
C TRP A 80 -9.83 8.08 8.05
N ASP A 81 -9.69 9.21 8.75
CA ASP A 81 -10.30 9.40 10.07
C ASP A 81 -11.83 9.31 10.01
N ALA A 82 -12.44 9.80 8.93
CA ALA A 82 -13.88 9.67 8.72
C ALA A 82 -14.32 8.23 8.43
N ILE A 83 -13.50 7.44 7.74
CA ILE A 83 -13.70 6.00 7.52
C ILE A 83 -13.64 5.24 8.85
N LEU A 84 -12.65 5.55 9.70
CA LEU A 84 -12.46 4.90 11.00
C LEU A 84 -13.65 5.06 11.95
N LYS A 85 -14.44 6.14 11.83
CA LYS A 85 -15.69 6.31 12.60
C LYS A 85 -16.70 5.18 12.38
N ASN A 86 -16.60 4.46 11.26
CA ASN A 86 -17.45 3.31 10.93
C ASN A 86 -16.67 1.98 10.87
N GLN A 87 -15.48 1.93 11.50
CA GLN A 87 -14.56 0.79 11.43
C GLN A 87 -15.23 -0.56 11.69
N LYS A 88 -16.02 -0.68 12.76
CA LYS A 88 -16.70 -1.95 13.12
C LYS A 88 -17.62 -2.48 12.01
N GLU A 89 -18.26 -1.59 11.26
CA GLU A 89 -19.13 -1.98 10.15
C GLU A 89 -18.31 -2.45 8.95
N ILE A 90 -17.23 -1.75 8.66
CA ILE A 90 -16.30 -2.07 7.57
C ILE A 90 -15.62 -3.41 7.83
N GLU A 91 -15.23 -3.69 9.08
CA GLU A 91 -14.58 -4.93 9.49
C GLU A 91 -15.45 -6.18 9.34
N LYS A 92 -16.79 -6.05 9.19
CA LYS A 92 -17.66 -7.18 8.83
C LYS A 92 -17.31 -7.77 7.46
N ASN A 93 -16.73 -6.98 6.58
CA ASN A 93 -16.16 -7.44 5.32
C ASN A 93 -14.64 -7.25 5.36
N SER A 94 -13.94 -8.32 5.76
CA SER A 94 -12.49 -8.33 5.94
C SER A 94 -11.73 -7.93 4.66
N PHE A 95 -12.21 -8.34 3.48
CA PHE A 95 -11.58 -7.99 2.21
C PHE A 95 -11.65 -6.49 1.94
N ILE A 96 -12.82 -5.89 2.13
CA ILE A 96 -13.02 -4.45 1.99
C ILE A 96 -12.20 -3.67 3.01
N ALA A 97 -12.17 -4.14 4.26
CA ALA A 97 -11.37 -3.51 5.30
C ALA A 97 -9.88 -3.53 4.93
N ALA A 98 -9.36 -4.65 4.42
CA ALA A 98 -7.99 -4.77 3.92
C ALA A 98 -7.74 -3.85 2.71
N THR A 99 -8.69 -3.77 1.77
CA THR A 99 -8.54 -2.93 0.58
C THR A 99 -8.50 -1.45 0.94
N LEU A 100 -9.35 -1.00 1.87
CA LEU A 100 -9.30 0.36 2.39
C LEU A 100 -7.98 0.63 3.13
N ARG A 101 -7.49 -0.31 3.94
CA ARG A 101 -6.17 -0.18 4.60
C ARG A 101 -5.06 0.00 3.57
N PHE A 102 -5.04 -0.81 2.51
CA PHE A 102 -4.08 -0.68 1.41
C PHE A 102 -4.19 0.69 0.73
N ILE A 103 -5.40 1.08 0.29
CA ILE A 103 -5.65 2.36 -0.38
C ILE A 103 -5.10 3.51 0.48
N PHE A 104 -5.50 3.59 1.75
CA PHE A 104 -5.08 4.71 2.60
C PHE A 104 -3.62 4.62 3.02
N ASN A 105 -3.00 3.44 3.02
CA ASN A 105 -1.55 3.32 3.10
C ASN A 105 -0.86 3.99 1.89
N ILE A 106 -1.41 3.80 0.68
CA ILE A 106 -0.93 4.47 -0.54
C ILE A 106 -1.16 5.98 -0.51
N LEU A 107 -2.35 6.44 -0.14
CA LEU A 107 -2.66 7.87 -0.15
C LEU A 107 -1.86 8.64 0.92
N LYS A 108 -1.87 8.16 2.16
CA LYS A 108 -1.23 8.88 3.29
C LYS A 108 0.30 8.84 3.20
N GLY A 109 0.86 7.71 2.77
CA GLY A 109 2.31 7.54 2.61
C GLY A 109 2.90 8.16 1.33
N PHE A 110 2.09 8.84 0.50
CA PHE A 110 2.54 9.37 -0.79
C PHE A 110 3.72 10.33 -0.62
N ARG A 111 3.60 11.33 0.26
CA ARG A 111 4.70 12.25 0.58
C ARG A 111 5.96 11.54 1.07
N ASP A 112 5.80 10.52 1.92
CA ASP A 112 6.93 9.75 2.47
C ASP A 112 7.66 8.94 1.40
N ARG A 113 6.97 8.56 0.31
CA ARG A 113 7.59 7.93 -0.85
C ARG A 113 8.27 8.93 -1.77
N LEU A 114 7.77 10.16 -1.88
CA LEU A 114 8.43 11.23 -2.64
C LEU A 114 9.78 11.63 -2.01
N ILE A 115 9.86 11.63 -0.67
CA ILE A 115 11.10 11.93 0.09
C ILE A 115 12.26 11.00 -0.29
N LEU A 116 11.99 9.79 -0.78
CA LEU A 116 13.02 8.81 -1.16
C LEU A 116 13.88 9.27 -2.36
N GLY A 117 13.50 10.35 -3.04
CA GLY A 117 14.36 11.01 -4.01
C GLY A 117 13.84 10.94 -5.45
N ASN A 118 14.73 11.33 -6.36
CA ASN A 118 14.44 11.50 -7.78
C ASN A 118 14.62 10.22 -8.62
N VAL A 119 14.98 9.10 -8.00
CA VAL A 119 15.07 7.81 -8.67
C VAL A 119 13.84 7.00 -8.26
N ALA A 120 12.82 6.95 -9.12
CA ALA A 120 11.66 6.11 -8.85
C ALA A 120 11.86 4.70 -9.42
N SER A 121 12.29 3.78 -8.57
CA SER A 121 12.15 2.34 -8.86
C SER A 121 10.70 1.91 -8.64
N ILE A 122 10.30 0.82 -9.29
CA ILE A 122 8.91 0.35 -9.28
C ILE A 122 8.45 -0.04 -7.87
N ASP A 123 9.33 -0.64 -7.07
CA ASP A 123 9.09 -1.04 -5.69
C ASP A 123 8.83 0.16 -4.76
N MET A 124 9.33 1.37 -5.08
CA MET A 124 9.04 2.58 -4.30
C MET A 124 7.59 3.04 -4.40
N ALA A 125 6.78 2.46 -5.30
CA ALA A 125 5.35 2.76 -5.42
C ALA A 125 4.54 2.33 -4.19
N ILE A 126 5.05 1.35 -3.43
CA ILE A 126 4.39 0.76 -2.26
C ILE A 126 5.33 0.80 -1.05
N ASP A 127 4.85 0.28 0.08
CA ASP A 127 5.68 0.07 1.26
C ASP A 127 6.21 -1.35 1.30
N ILE A 128 7.53 -1.49 1.44
CA ILE A 128 8.17 -2.73 1.83
C ILE A 128 8.67 -2.55 3.26
N ILE A 129 8.20 -3.36 4.18
CA ILE A 129 8.49 -3.25 5.62
C ILE A 129 9.06 -4.55 6.18
N ALA A 130 9.85 -4.45 7.24
CA ALA A 130 10.24 -5.62 8.02
C ALA A 130 9.04 -6.11 8.84
N VAL A 131 8.67 -7.39 8.71
CA VAL A 131 7.59 -7.99 9.51
C VAL A 131 8.08 -9.25 10.21
N ARG A 132 7.62 -9.43 11.45
CA ARG A 132 7.91 -10.65 12.23
C ARG A 132 6.79 -11.66 12.06
N VAL A 133 7.15 -12.91 11.76
CA VAL A 133 6.19 -14.02 11.66
C VAL A 133 5.73 -14.44 13.06
N ILE A 134 4.44 -14.24 13.35
CA ILE A 134 3.82 -14.57 14.64
C ILE A 134 3.38 -16.04 14.66
N SER A 135 2.79 -16.50 13.55
CA SER A 135 2.32 -17.88 13.40
C SER A 135 2.26 -18.30 11.94
N VAL A 136 2.47 -19.58 11.69
CA VAL A 136 2.35 -20.21 10.36
C VAL A 136 1.37 -21.36 10.43
N THR A 137 0.33 -21.29 9.62
CA THR A 137 -0.60 -22.40 9.39
C THR A 137 -0.21 -23.04 8.06
N LYS A 138 0.31 -24.28 8.11
CA LYS A 138 0.73 -24.99 6.91
C LYS A 138 -0.49 -25.45 6.12
N GLY A 139 -0.46 -25.23 4.81
CA GLY A 139 -1.42 -25.78 3.85
C GLY A 139 -0.67 -26.38 2.66
N GLY A 140 -1.27 -27.37 1.99
CA GLY A 140 -0.57 -28.24 1.03
C GLY A 140 0.42 -27.52 0.11
N ASN A 141 -0.06 -26.51 -0.64
CA ASN A 141 0.77 -25.70 -1.54
C ASN A 141 0.94 -24.24 -1.08
N LEU A 142 0.23 -23.82 -0.03
CA LEU A 142 0.22 -22.45 0.45
C LEU A 142 0.16 -22.43 1.97
N ASN A 143 1.02 -21.63 2.59
CA ASN A 143 1.03 -21.35 4.01
C ASN A 143 0.28 -20.04 4.28
N ALA A 144 -0.51 -20.01 5.35
CA ALA A 144 -1.09 -18.79 5.89
C ALA A 144 -0.24 -18.30 7.07
N CYS A 145 0.34 -17.11 6.93
CA CYS A 145 1.23 -16.51 7.91
C CYS A 145 0.58 -15.29 8.54
N ARG A 146 0.46 -15.28 9.87
CA ARG A 146 0.17 -14.03 10.59
C ARG A 146 1.49 -13.36 10.91
N VAL A 147 1.63 -12.10 10.51
CA VAL A 147 2.85 -11.33 10.69
C VAL A 147 2.55 -10.02 11.40
N GLY A 148 3.50 -9.51 12.18
CA GLY A 148 3.39 -8.24 12.89
C GLY A 148 4.44 -7.24 12.44
N ASP A 149 4.04 -5.97 12.34
CA ASP A 149 4.95 -4.83 12.12
C ASP A 149 5.21 -4.03 13.41
N GLY A 150 4.89 -4.61 14.57
CA GLY A 150 4.93 -3.95 15.88
C GLY A 150 3.71 -3.09 16.21
N LYS A 151 2.87 -2.74 15.23
CA LYS A 151 1.65 -1.92 15.42
C LYS A 151 0.37 -2.66 15.07
N LYS A 152 0.41 -3.48 14.03
CA LYS A 152 -0.72 -4.25 13.49
C LYS A 152 -0.28 -5.66 13.13
N VAL A 153 -1.27 -6.54 13.02
CA VAL A 153 -1.11 -7.89 12.48
C VAL A 153 -1.67 -7.90 11.07
N LEU A 154 -0.90 -8.46 10.13
CA LEU A 154 -1.27 -8.67 8.75
C LEU A 154 -1.34 -10.18 8.49
N ASN A 155 -2.16 -10.57 7.51
CA ASN A 155 -2.16 -11.93 6.98
C ASN A 155 -1.41 -11.98 5.65
N ILE A 156 -0.53 -12.97 5.47
CA ILE A 156 0.22 -13.21 4.23
C ILE A 156 0.02 -14.67 3.83
N ILE A 157 -0.50 -14.89 2.63
CA ILE A 157 -0.59 -16.21 2.01
C ILE A 157 0.60 -16.38 1.08
N THR A 158 1.40 -17.43 1.29
CA THR A 158 2.68 -17.61 0.60
C THR A 158 2.91 -19.06 0.20
N ASN A 159 3.61 -19.28 -0.90
CA ASN A 159 4.15 -20.57 -1.32
C ASN A 159 5.53 -20.87 -0.71
N LEU A 160 6.08 -19.98 0.12
CA LEU A 160 7.33 -20.21 0.84
C LEU A 160 7.10 -21.25 1.94
N MET A 161 7.54 -22.49 1.70
CA MET A 161 7.26 -23.63 2.57
C MET A 161 8.09 -23.64 3.85
N ASP A 162 9.24 -22.96 3.85
CA ASP A 162 10.22 -22.93 4.95
C ASP A 162 10.03 -21.75 5.92
N VAL A 163 8.98 -20.94 5.74
CA VAL A 163 8.66 -19.84 6.67
C VAL A 163 8.33 -20.41 8.04
N LYS A 164 8.98 -19.86 9.07
CA LYS A 164 8.85 -20.26 10.47
C LYS A 164 8.48 -19.07 11.33
N LYS A 165 7.92 -19.37 12.51
CA LYS A 165 7.70 -18.39 13.57
C LYS A 165 9.01 -17.68 13.91
N ASP A 166 8.89 -16.40 14.30
CA ASP A 166 9.94 -15.50 14.77
C ASP A 166 10.95 -15.04 13.71
N LEU A 167 10.83 -15.52 12.46
CA LEU A 167 11.55 -14.92 11.33
C LEU A 167 11.09 -13.47 11.12
N VAL A 168 12.04 -12.62 10.74
CA VAL A 168 11.82 -11.24 10.30
C VAL A 168 12.09 -11.17 8.81
N LEU A 169 11.04 -10.97 8.03
CA LEU A 169 11.07 -11.03 6.57
C LEU A 169 10.67 -9.68 5.95
N PRO A 170 11.18 -9.34 4.77
CA PRO A 170 10.68 -8.21 4.01
C PRO A 170 9.29 -8.51 3.45
N ALA A 171 8.32 -7.64 3.69
CA ALA A 171 6.97 -7.77 3.15
C ALA A 171 6.53 -6.52 2.39
N ALA A 172 6.16 -6.72 1.13
CA ALA A 172 5.54 -5.74 0.25
C ALA A 172 4.04 -5.62 0.55
N ILE A 173 3.61 -4.43 0.96
CA ILE A 173 2.20 -4.11 1.19
C ILE A 173 1.52 -3.87 -0.18
N LEU A 174 0.83 -4.90 -0.65
CA LEU A 174 0.17 -4.95 -1.96
C LEU A 174 -1.36 -4.92 -1.80
N PRO A 175 -2.13 -4.65 -2.87
CA PRO A 175 -3.58 -4.80 -2.82
C PRO A 175 -3.95 -6.21 -2.33
N PRO A 176 -4.93 -6.33 -1.41
CA PRO A 176 -5.25 -7.62 -0.85
C PRO A 176 -5.81 -8.58 -1.89
N ARG A 177 -5.62 -9.88 -1.66
CA ARG A 177 -6.10 -10.96 -2.53
C ARG A 177 -6.75 -12.05 -1.71
N GLU A 178 -7.84 -12.60 -2.23
CA GLU A 178 -8.53 -13.74 -1.62
C GLU A 178 -7.89 -15.06 -2.09
N PHE A 179 -7.66 -15.95 -1.13
CA PHE A 179 -7.18 -17.32 -1.33
C PHE A 179 -8.15 -18.26 -0.59
N GLY A 180 -9.27 -18.59 -1.24
CA GLY A 180 -10.37 -19.30 -0.58
C GLY A 180 -11.04 -18.40 0.47
N SER A 181 -11.04 -18.82 1.74
CA SER A 181 -11.57 -18.04 2.86
C SER A 181 -10.56 -17.07 3.48
N GLU A 182 -9.31 -17.12 3.05
CA GLU A 182 -8.22 -16.31 3.58
C GLU A 182 -7.96 -15.08 2.72
N ILE A 183 -7.52 -13.98 3.34
CA ILE A 183 -7.14 -12.75 2.63
C ILE A 183 -5.66 -12.50 2.88
N SER A 184 -4.87 -12.42 1.82
CA SER A 184 -3.48 -11.94 1.89
C SER A 184 -3.47 -10.42 1.77
N GLU A 185 -2.87 -9.72 2.71
CA GLU A 185 -2.76 -8.25 2.76
C GLU A 185 -1.39 -7.74 2.30
N ALA A 186 -0.44 -8.65 2.14
CA ALA A 186 0.92 -8.36 1.71
C ALA A 186 1.54 -9.61 1.06
N MET A 187 2.76 -9.47 0.58
CA MET A 187 3.56 -10.53 -0.02
C MET A 187 4.98 -10.46 0.55
N PHE A 188 5.57 -11.60 0.93
CA PHE A 188 7.00 -11.64 1.26
C PHE A 188 7.83 -11.39 0.00
N CYS A 189 8.86 -10.54 0.09
CA CYS A 189 9.81 -10.34 -1.00
C CYS A 189 10.79 -11.51 -1.10
N SER A 190 11.16 -12.10 0.03
CA SER A 190 12.04 -13.26 0.12
C SER A 190 11.73 -14.11 1.35
N GLY A 191 12.18 -15.36 1.34
CA GLY A 191 12.13 -16.26 2.50
C GLY A 191 13.35 -16.16 3.41
N GLN A 192 14.25 -15.22 3.14
CA GLN A 192 15.49 -15.05 3.89
C GLN A 192 15.26 -14.16 5.12
N ASP A 193 15.66 -14.66 6.29
CA ASP A 193 15.61 -13.89 7.53
C ASP A 193 16.49 -12.63 7.42
N LEU A 194 16.06 -11.55 8.08
CA LEU A 194 16.78 -10.29 8.17
C LEU A 194 17.24 -10.04 9.62
N PRO A 195 18.37 -10.64 10.07
CA PRO A 195 18.89 -10.47 11.43
C PRO A 195 18.98 -9.01 11.90
N ASP A 196 19.47 -8.13 11.03
CA ASP A 196 19.67 -6.71 11.34
C ASP A 196 18.36 -5.92 11.50
N MET A 197 17.22 -6.51 11.14
CA MET A 197 15.89 -5.90 11.24
C MET A 197 15.09 -6.41 12.46
N HIS A 198 15.65 -7.31 13.28
CA HIS A 198 14.92 -7.86 14.44
C HIS A 198 14.49 -6.78 15.44
N GLU A 199 15.31 -5.76 15.66
CA GLU A 199 15.01 -4.63 16.54
C GLU A 199 14.29 -3.47 15.81
N ARG A 200 14.07 -3.61 14.50
CA ARG A 200 13.54 -2.57 13.60
C ARG A 200 12.29 -3.03 12.84
N VAL A 201 11.56 -3.98 13.42
CA VAL A 201 10.30 -4.49 12.86
C VAL A 201 9.33 -3.33 12.65
N GLY A 202 8.71 -3.30 11.46
CA GLY A 202 7.81 -2.25 11.00
C GLY A 202 8.49 -1.07 10.30
N GLU A 203 9.83 -0.98 10.34
CA GLU A 203 10.55 0.01 9.53
C GLU A 203 10.51 -0.35 8.04
N ARG A 204 10.50 0.69 7.20
CA ARG A 204 10.59 0.55 5.75
C ARG A 204 11.97 0.01 5.39
N ILE A 205 12.01 -1.01 4.55
CA ILE A 205 13.23 -1.56 3.98
C ILE A 205 13.46 -0.87 2.63
N LEU A 206 14.68 -0.36 2.45
CA LEU A 206 15.13 0.25 1.20
C LEU A 206 16.24 -0.62 0.61
N ASN A 207 16.39 -0.59 -0.71
CA ASN A 207 17.50 -1.22 -1.44
C ASN A 207 17.60 -2.75 -1.24
N LEU A 208 16.47 -3.46 -1.24
CA LEU A 208 16.50 -4.93 -1.34
C LEU A 208 17.15 -5.35 -2.67
N PRO A 209 17.84 -6.50 -2.71
CA PRO A 209 18.39 -7.04 -3.94
C PRO A 209 17.30 -7.21 -5.01
N GLU A 210 17.61 -6.86 -6.27
CA GLU A 210 16.64 -6.91 -7.38
C GLU A 210 16.01 -8.31 -7.55
N ALA A 211 16.78 -9.36 -7.26
CA ALA A 211 16.30 -10.74 -7.29
C ALA A 211 15.12 -10.99 -6.32
N GLU A 212 15.13 -10.35 -5.16
CA GLU A 212 14.06 -10.44 -4.15
C GLU A 212 12.85 -9.56 -4.50
N LEU A 213 13.05 -8.55 -5.35
CA LEU A 213 11.99 -7.63 -5.77
C LEU A 213 11.29 -8.08 -7.06
N LYS A 214 11.81 -9.09 -7.77
CA LYS A 214 11.32 -9.47 -9.10
C LYS A 214 9.80 -9.73 -9.15
N GLU A 215 9.28 -10.53 -8.23
CA GLU A 215 7.85 -10.85 -8.21
C GLU A 215 6.98 -9.66 -7.80
N VAL A 216 7.45 -8.88 -6.82
CA VAL A 216 6.80 -7.65 -6.35
C VAL A 216 6.73 -6.62 -7.48
N ASN A 217 7.84 -6.38 -8.17
CA ASN A 217 7.90 -5.47 -9.31
C ASN A 217 6.98 -5.89 -10.44
N ASN A 218 6.93 -7.18 -10.78
CA ASN A 218 5.99 -7.70 -11.77
C ASN A 218 4.53 -7.48 -11.36
N HIS A 219 4.22 -7.66 -10.08
CA HIS A 219 2.90 -7.40 -9.54
C HIS A 219 2.53 -5.92 -9.68
N ILE A 220 3.41 -5.02 -9.25
CA ILE A 220 3.19 -3.57 -9.33
C ILE A 220 3.02 -3.15 -10.80
N MET A 221 3.88 -3.60 -11.70
CA MET A 221 3.74 -3.34 -13.14
C MET A 221 2.36 -3.75 -13.64
N ASN A 222 1.87 -4.93 -13.26
CA ASN A 222 0.53 -5.38 -13.65
C ASN A 222 -0.59 -4.48 -13.11
N LEU A 223 -0.47 -3.97 -11.88
CA LEU A 223 -1.45 -3.04 -11.31
C LEU A 223 -1.49 -1.71 -12.07
N LEU A 224 -0.34 -1.27 -12.57
CA LEU A 224 -0.17 0.02 -13.24
C LEU A 224 -0.42 -0.03 -14.75
N LYS A 225 -0.68 -1.20 -15.35
CA LYS A 225 -0.92 -1.34 -16.80
C LYS A 225 -2.14 -0.56 -17.31
N ASP A 226 -3.18 -0.45 -16.47
CA ASP A 226 -4.49 0.12 -16.84
C ASP A 226 -4.77 1.48 -16.17
N ILE A 227 -3.70 2.21 -15.85
CA ILE A 227 -3.72 3.56 -15.26
C ILE A 227 -3.34 4.58 -16.32
#